data_AF-A0A6B2LGK2-F1
#
_entry.id   AF-A0A6B2LGK2-F1
#
_cell.length_a   1.000
_cell.length_b   1.000
_cell.length_c   1.000
_cell.angle_alpha   90.00
_cell.angle_beta   90.00
_cell.angle_gamma   90.00
#
_symmetry.space_group_name_H-M   'P 1'
#
loop_
_entity.id
_entity.type
_entity.pdbx_description
1 polymer ?
#
loop_
_entity_poly.entity_id
_entity_poly.type
_entity_poly.pdbx_seq_one_letter_code
_entity_poly.pdbx_strand_id
1 'polypeptide(L)'
;MKHNGVMFPPAYEPHGIPILYDGHTVALTPSQEEWITYFAKYSETEHVKKTFFIQNFWKDWKGVLGKGTPIKDFSKVDFSAIRLHLEETKKKCAQDKGEKKALMLANKEKYGYAVLDGQRVAIGNYQTDPPGLFIGRGQHPKAGRFKHRIQPEQVTLNIGEGEEIPECLPGHKWGKIVHKHDVTWIASWEDNLIGQKYCF
;
A
#
# COMPACT_ATOMS: atom_id res chain seq x y z
N MET A 1 9.93 -23.23 -12.89
CA MET A 1 8.88 -22.19 -12.84
C MET A 1 9.52 -20.82 -13.08
N LYS A 2 9.10 -20.10 -14.12
CA LYS A 2 9.59 -18.76 -14.47
C LYS A 2 8.48 -17.72 -14.26
N HIS A 3 8.79 -16.55 -13.71
CA HIS A 3 7.83 -15.46 -13.55
C HIS A 3 8.57 -14.12 -13.48
N ASN A 4 7.86 -12.99 -13.53
CA ASN A 4 8.47 -11.65 -13.50
C ASN A 4 8.43 -10.99 -12.11
N GLY A 5 8.44 -11.78 -11.04
CA GLY A 5 8.34 -11.28 -9.66
C GLY A 5 6.93 -10.78 -9.33
N VAL A 6 6.86 -9.69 -8.54
CA VAL A 6 5.61 -9.04 -8.13
C VAL A 6 5.61 -7.57 -8.53
N MET A 7 4.42 -7.01 -8.73
CA MET A 7 4.22 -5.60 -9.00
C MET A 7 4.07 -4.83 -7.69
N PHE A 8 4.90 -3.80 -7.51
CA PHE A 8 4.74 -2.86 -6.40
C PHE A 8 3.74 -1.75 -6.76
N PRO A 9 2.92 -1.28 -5.80
CA PRO A 9 2.12 -0.08 -5.98
C PRO A 9 3.03 1.13 -6.25
N PRO A 10 2.57 2.13 -7.01
CA PRO A 10 3.35 3.34 -7.27
C PRO A 10 3.77 4.02 -5.96
N ALA A 11 4.87 4.77 -6.00
CA ALA A 11 5.28 5.62 -4.88
C ALA A 11 4.19 6.65 -4.55
N TYR A 12 4.14 7.09 -3.30
CA TYR A 12 3.27 8.19 -2.94
C TYR A 12 3.80 9.49 -3.54
N GLU A 13 2.91 10.26 -4.16
CA GLU A 13 3.19 11.58 -4.69
C GLU A 13 2.61 12.62 -3.72
N PRO A 14 3.45 13.35 -2.96
CA PRO A 14 2.97 14.37 -2.04
C PRO A 14 2.26 15.49 -2.78
N HIS A 15 1.12 15.92 -2.26
CA HIS A 15 0.35 17.04 -2.78
C HIS A 15 0.71 18.37 -2.09
N GLY A 16 1.44 18.33 -0.97
CA GLY A 16 1.91 19.52 -0.25
C GLY A 16 0.80 20.33 0.41
N ILE A 17 -0.34 19.70 0.69
CA ILE A 17 -1.52 20.38 1.23
C ILE A 17 -1.42 20.33 2.75
N PRO A 18 -1.31 21.47 3.43
CA PRO A 18 -1.20 21.47 4.87
C PRO A 18 -2.53 21.08 5.53
N ILE A 19 -2.45 20.69 6.79
CA ILE A 19 -3.63 20.56 7.66
C ILE A 19 -3.77 21.83 8.52
N LEU A 20 -4.94 21.99 9.14
CA LEU A 20 -5.12 22.91 10.24
C LEU A 20 -5.08 22.13 11.56
N TYR A 21 -4.32 22.64 12.53
CA TYR A 21 -4.28 22.14 13.89
C TYR A 21 -4.66 23.27 14.84
N ASP A 22 -5.79 23.13 15.54
CA ASP A 22 -6.31 24.17 16.44
C ASP A 22 -6.46 25.54 15.74
N GLY A 23 -6.88 25.52 14.47
CA GLY A 23 -7.02 26.70 13.62
C GLY A 23 -5.72 27.21 12.97
N HIS A 24 -4.56 26.64 13.29
CA HIS A 24 -3.27 27.04 12.73
C HIS A 24 -2.78 26.09 11.65
N THR A 25 -2.23 26.63 10.55
CA THR A 25 -1.68 25.81 9.46
C THR A 25 -0.43 25.06 9.91
N VAL A 26 -0.40 23.75 9.65
CA VAL A 26 0.74 22.88 9.90
C VAL A 26 1.10 22.14 8.63
N ALA A 27 2.33 22.37 8.14
CA ALA A 27 2.90 21.62 7.04
C ALA A 27 3.33 20.21 7.52
N LEU A 28 3.13 19.22 6.67
CA LEU A 28 3.46 17.83 6.95
C LEU A 28 4.64 17.40 6.07
N THR A 29 5.47 16.49 6.58
CA THR A 29 6.44 15.80 5.73
C THR A 29 5.71 14.84 4.78
N PRO A 30 6.32 14.41 3.65
CA PRO A 30 5.73 13.45 2.73
C PRO A 30 5.14 12.20 3.40
N SER A 31 5.86 11.61 4.37
CA SER A 31 5.40 10.43 5.09
C SER A 31 4.23 10.73 6.03
N GLN A 32 4.22 11.90 6.67
CA GLN A 32 3.10 12.30 7.54
C GLN A 32 1.85 12.62 6.72
N GLU A 33 2.05 13.27 5.57
CA GLU A 33 1.01 13.59 4.59
C GLU A 33 0.36 12.32 4.03
N GLU A 34 1.17 11.35 3.56
CA GLU A 34 0.67 10.07 3.03
C GLU A 34 -0.35 9.43 3.97
N TRP A 35 -0.02 9.39 5.25
CA TRP A 35 -0.84 8.74 6.27
C TRP A 35 -2.17 9.44 6.54
N ILE A 36 -2.16 10.76 6.70
CA ILE A 36 -3.40 11.52 6.90
C ILE A 36 -4.26 11.52 5.63
N THR A 37 -3.64 11.48 4.45
CA THR A 37 -4.33 11.38 3.17
C THR A 37 -5.02 10.03 3.01
N TYR A 38 -4.41 8.93 3.47
CA TYR A 38 -5.11 7.64 3.56
C TYR A 38 -6.28 7.68 4.55
N PHE A 39 -6.13 8.33 5.70
CA PHE A 39 -7.24 8.49 6.64
C PHE A 39 -8.39 9.30 6.06
N ALA A 40 -8.10 10.42 5.37
CA ALA A 40 -9.08 11.27 4.72
C ALA A 40 -9.93 10.52 3.68
N LYS A 41 -9.38 9.50 3.00
CA LYS A 41 -10.16 8.65 2.07
C LYS A 41 -11.30 7.89 2.75
N TYR A 42 -11.19 7.62 4.05
CA TYR A 42 -12.18 6.86 4.81
C TYR A 42 -13.04 7.74 5.73
N SER A 43 -12.82 9.06 5.79
CA SER A 43 -13.45 9.94 6.78
C SER A 43 -14.98 10.06 6.65
N GLU A 44 -15.53 9.68 5.50
CA GLU A 44 -17.00 9.67 5.27
C GLU A 44 -17.61 8.27 5.37
N THR A 45 -16.78 7.25 5.63
CA THR A 45 -17.25 5.87 5.75
C THR A 45 -17.68 5.54 7.17
N GLU A 46 -18.45 4.48 7.33
CA GLU A 46 -18.85 4.01 8.67
C GLU A 46 -17.70 3.50 9.52
N HIS A 47 -16.53 3.26 8.91
CA HIS A 47 -15.34 2.80 9.63
C HIS A 47 -14.83 3.84 10.62
N VAL A 48 -14.80 5.12 10.24
CA VAL A 48 -14.33 6.20 11.13
C VAL A 48 -15.35 6.58 12.19
N LYS A 49 -16.62 6.16 12.08
CA LYS A 49 -17.60 6.30 13.17
C LYS A 49 -17.21 5.47 14.41
N LYS A 50 -16.34 4.46 14.23
CA LYS A 50 -15.88 3.59 15.31
C LYS A 50 -14.72 4.25 16.05
N THR A 51 -14.90 4.53 17.34
CA THR A 51 -13.88 5.20 18.18
C THR A 51 -12.53 4.48 18.17
N PHE A 52 -12.52 3.15 18.23
CA PHE A 52 -11.28 2.36 18.19
C PHE A 52 -10.50 2.49 16.87
N PHE A 53 -11.19 2.76 15.75
CA PHE A 53 -10.55 2.95 14.45
C PHE A 53 -9.70 4.23 14.46
N ILE A 54 -10.28 5.34 14.93
CA ILE A 54 -9.59 6.62 15.07
C ILE A 54 -8.44 6.50 16.08
N GLN A 55 -8.68 5.83 17.22
CA GLN A 55 -7.64 5.64 18.25
C GLN A 55 -6.45 4.85 17.72
N ASN A 56 -6.69 3.77 16.96
CA ASN A 56 -5.64 2.97 16.35
C ASN A 56 -4.83 3.78 15.32
N PHE A 57 -5.52 4.53 14.45
CA PHE A 57 -4.86 5.39 13.49
C PHE A 57 -4.01 6.45 14.19
N TRP A 58 -4.60 7.17 15.14
CA TRP A 58 -3.92 8.23 15.87
C TRP A 58 -2.66 7.72 16.57
N LYS A 59 -2.75 6.54 17.20
CA LYS A 59 -1.59 5.91 17.84
C LYS A 59 -0.44 5.69 16.86
N ASP A 60 -0.71 5.17 15.67
CA ASP A 60 0.34 4.90 14.69
C ASP A 60 0.85 6.20 14.05
N TRP A 61 -0.05 7.11 13.65
CA TRP A 61 0.32 8.38 13.03
C TRP A 61 1.13 9.28 13.97
N LYS A 62 0.82 9.29 15.27
CA LYS A 62 1.64 9.98 16.29
C LYS A 62 3.09 9.49 16.33
N GLY A 63 3.34 8.22 16.01
CA GLY A 63 4.69 7.69 15.84
C GLY A 63 5.42 8.33 14.66
N VAL A 64 4.75 8.50 13.53
CA VAL A 64 5.27 9.13 12.30
C VAL A 64 5.45 10.64 12.45
N LEU A 65 4.57 11.29 13.21
CA LEU A 65 4.68 12.71 13.52
C LEU A 65 5.93 13.03 14.37
N GLY A 66 6.41 12.07 15.17
CA GLY A 66 7.59 12.23 16.02
C GLY A 66 7.33 13.07 17.27
N LYS A 67 8.32 13.11 18.18
CA LYS A 67 8.15 13.73 19.53
C LYS A 67 7.96 15.26 19.48
N GLY A 68 8.59 15.93 18.51
CA GLY A 68 8.58 17.39 18.37
C GLY A 68 7.33 17.96 17.68
N THR A 69 6.40 17.13 17.22
CA THR A 69 5.20 17.61 16.51
C THR A 69 4.33 18.52 17.40
N PRO A 70 3.77 19.63 16.87
CA PRO A 70 2.77 20.42 17.57
C PRO A 70 1.43 19.69 17.69
N ILE A 71 1.18 18.66 16.87
CA ILE A 71 -0.09 17.94 16.83
C ILE A 71 -0.16 16.97 18.00
N LYS A 72 -0.92 17.31 19.05
CA LYS A 72 -1.04 16.48 20.27
C LYS A 72 -2.38 15.78 20.45
N ASP A 73 -3.41 16.24 19.73
CA ASP A 73 -4.78 15.76 19.84
C ASP A 73 -5.39 15.64 18.44
N PHE A 74 -5.83 14.43 18.08
CA PHE A 74 -6.42 14.19 16.77
C PHE A 74 -7.73 14.95 16.55
N SER A 75 -8.50 15.23 17.62
CA SER A 75 -9.78 15.95 17.52
C SER A 75 -9.63 17.40 17.06
N LYS A 76 -8.43 17.98 17.20
CA LYS A 76 -8.09 19.33 16.75
C LYS A 76 -7.51 19.39 15.34
N VAL A 77 -7.39 18.23 14.66
CA VAL A 77 -6.85 18.14 13.31
C VAL A 77 -7.98 18.30 12.31
N ASP A 78 -7.89 19.35 11.49
CA ASP A 78 -8.76 19.56 10.34
C ASP A 78 -7.98 19.29 9.05
N PHE A 79 -8.41 18.24 8.35
CA PHE A 79 -7.87 17.76 7.08
C PHE A 79 -8.85 17.98 5.91
N SER A 80 -9.81 18.90 6.06
CA SER A 80 -10.84 19.19 5.05
C SER A 80 -10.25 19.59 3.69
N ALA A 81 -9.14 20.33 3.67
CA ALA A 81 -8.44 20.70 2.44
C ALA A 81 -7.92 19.47 1.68
N ILE A 82 -7.38 18.49 2.40
CA ILE A 82 -6.93 17.21 1.80
C ILE A 82 -8.13 16.44 1.25
N ARG A 83 -9.26 16.43 1.97
CA ARG A 83 -10.50 15.78 1.50
C ARG A 83 -10.99 16.39 0.18
N LEU A 84 -11.06 17.73 0.10
CA LEU A 84 -11.46 18.43 -1.13
C LEU A 84 -10.54 18.07 -2.30
N HIS A 85 -9.23 18.04 -2.06
CA HIS A 85 -8.26 17.63 -3.08
C HIS A 85 -8.49 16.19 -3.56
N LEU A 86 -8.79 15.24 -2.65
CA LEU A 86 -9.10 13.86 -3.01
C LEU A 86 -10.37 13.75 -3.85
N GLU A 87 -11.41 14.54 -3.54
CA GLU A 87 -12.65 14.59 -4.32
C GLU A 87 -12.41 15.12 -5.74
N GLU A 88 -11.65 16.22 -5.87
CA GLU A 88 -11.27 16.78 -7.17
C GLU A 88 -10.43 15.82 -8.00
N THR A 89 -9.46 15.17 -7.37
CA THR A 89 -8.59 14.19 -8.02
C THR A 89 -9.39 12.99 -8.52
N LYS A 90 -10.37 12.53 -7.73
CA LYS A 90 -11.28 11.44 -8.14
C LYS A 90 -12.12 11.83 -9.36
N LYS A 91 -12.61 13.08 -9.42
CA LYS A 91 -13.36 13.61 -10.58
C LYS A 91 -12.50 13.66 -11.84
N LYS A 92 -11.26 14.17 -11.75
CA LYS A 92 -10.29 14.21 -12.87
C LYS A 92 -9.93 12.81 -13.35
N CYS A 93 -9.65 11.90 -12.40
CA CYS A 93 -9.31 10.51 -12.69
C CYS A 93 -10.40 9.71 -13.43
N ALA A 94 -11.66 10.15 -13.40
CA ALA A 94 -12.76 9.50 -14.10
C ALA A 94 -12.76 9.78 -15.61
N GLN A 95 -12.03 10.80 -16.06
CA GLN A 95 -11.94 11.22 -17.46
C GLN A 95 -10.90 10.39 -18.23
N ASP A 96 -9.89 9.85 -17.53
CA ASP A 96 -8.71 9.23 -18.14
C ASP A 96 -8.74 7.69 -18.11
N LYS A 97 -9.81 7.10 -18.67
CA LYS A 97 -10.06 5.65 -18.59
C LYS A 97 -9.21 4.83 -19.57
N GLY A 98 -8.81 5.42 -20.68
CA GLY A 98 -8.08 4.73 -21.76
C GLY A 98 -6.67 4.33 -21.35
N GLU A 99 -5.87 5.31 -20.90
CA GLU A 99 -4.48 5.10 -20.49
C GLU A 99 -4.36 4.15 -19.31
N LYS A 100 -5.22 4.31 -18.30
CA LYS A 100 -5.28 3.40 -17.14
C LYS A 100 -5.56 1.96 -17.53
N LYS A 101 -6.44 1.74 -18.51
CA LYS A 101 -6.75 0.39 -19.00
C LYS A 101 -5.56 -0.22 -19.74
N ALA A 102 -4.89 0.55 -20.59
CA ALA A 102 -3.69 0.11 -21.29
C ALA A 102 -2.57 -0.27 -20.31
N LEU A 103 -2.31 0.58 -19.30
CA LEU A 103 -1.32 0.32 -18.26
C LEU A 103 -1.67 -0.93 -17.44
N MET A 104 -2.94 -1.11 -17.06
CA MET A 104 -3.41 -2.31 -16.36
C MET A 104 -3.18 -3.58 -17.19
N LEU A 105 -3.45 -3.54 -18.49
CA LEU A 105 -3.24 -4.69 -19.37
C LEU A 105 -1.75 -5.00 -19.55
N ALA A 106 -0.90 -3.99 -19.72
CA ALA A 106 0.55 -4.16 -19.79
C ALA A 106 1.12 -4.76 -18.49
N ASN A 107 0.67 -4.27 -17.33
CA ASN A 107 1.06 -4.82 -16.04
C ASN A 107 0.59 -6.26 -15.84
N LYS A 108 -0.63 -6.58 -16.28
CA LYS A 108 -1.15 -7.95 -16.24
C LYS A 108 -0.35 -8.88 -17.17
N GLU A 109 0.01 -8.43 -18.36
CA GLU A 109 0.83 -9.22 -19.27
C GLU A 109 2.22 -9.51 -18.69
N LYS A 110 2.84 -8.50 -18.05
CA LYS A 110 4.16 -8.64 -17.42
C LYS A 110 4.12 -9.49 -16.15
N TYR A 111 3.27 -9.18 -15.18
CA TYR A 111 3.33 -9.77 -13.84
C TYR A 111 2.24 -10.80 -13.56
N GLY A 112 1.18 -10.84 -14.36
CA GLY A 112 0.01 -11.69 -14.12
C GLY A 112 0.13 -13.12 -14.62
N TYR A 113 1.32 -13.54 -15.08
CA TYR A 113 1.55 -14.89 -15.59
C TYR A 113 2.91 -15.44 -15.17
N ALA A 114 2.94 -16.75 -14.94
CA ALA A 114 4.14 -17.55 -14.79
C ALA A 114 4.19 -18.61 -15.89
N VAL A 115 5.37 -19.21 -16.09
CA VAL A 115 5.56 -20.42 -16.91
C VAL A 115 5.92 -21.57 -15.98
N LEU A 116 5.06 -22.58 -15.94
CA LEU A 116 5.24 -23.81 -15.18
C LEU A 116 5.27 -24.98 -16.18
N ASP A 117 6.39 -25.72 -16.22
CA ASP A 117 6.60 -26.84 -17.14
C ASP A 117 6.28 -26.50 -18.62
N GLY A 118 6.70 -25.31 -19.05
CA GLY A 118 6.46 -24.79 -20.40
C GLY A 118 5.05 -24.25 -20.64
N GLN A 119 4.12 -24.38 -19.68
CA GLN A 119 2.76 -23.86 -19.78
C GLN A 119 2.62 -22.49 -19.11
N ARG A 120 1.93 -21.58 -19.79
CA ARG A 120 1.60 -20.25 -19.26
C ARG A 120 0.41 -20.35 -18.31
N VAL A 121 0.64 -20.05 -17.04
CA VAL A 121 -0.37 -20.08 -15.96
C VAL A 121 -0.63 -18.66 -15.44
N ALA A 122 -1.88 -18.38 -15.05
CA ALA A 122 -2.26 -17.08 -14.52
C ALA A 122 -1.93 -16.97 -13.03
N ILE A 123 -1.37 -15.82 -12.62
CA ILE A 123 -1.10 -15.45 -11.23
C ILE A 123 -2.27 -14.61 -10.72
N GLY A 124 -2.80 -14.95 -9.54
CA GLY A 124 -3.97 -14.30 -8.95
C GLY A 124 -3.66 -12.90 -8.41
N ASN A 125 -2.73 -12.81 -7.47
CA ASN A 125 -2.43 -11.58 -6.71
C ASN A 125 -0.98 -11.12 -6.90
N TYR A 126 -0.60 -10.90 -8.15
CA TYR A 126 0.76 -10.45 -8.54
C TYR A 126 1.12 -9.06 -8.04
N GLN A 127 0.15 -8.24 -7.62
CA GLN A 127 0.39 -6.93 -7.04
C GLN A 127 0.49 -7.03 -5.51
N THR A 128 1.58 -6.51 -4.94
CA THR A 128 1.69 -6.36 -3.48
C THR A 128 0.62 -5.38 -2.98
N ASP A 129 0.08 -5.66 -1.81
CA ASP A 129 -0.97 -4.82 -1.25
C ASP A 129 -0.48 -3.36 -1.05
N PRO A 130 -1.26 -2.34 -1.44
CA PRO A 130 -0.89 -0.95 -1.20
C PRO A 130 -0.84 -0.60 0.29
N PRO A 131 -0.01 0.39 0.68
CA PRO A 131 -0.09 0.97 2.02
C PRO A 131 -1.48 1.61 2.22
N GLY A 132 -1.90 1.72 3.48
CA GLY A 132 -3.18 2.36 3.82
C GLY A 132 -3.73 1.91 5.17
N LEU A 133 -4.99 2.21 5.44
CA LEU A 133 -5.62 1.80 6.70
C LEU A 133 -6.15 0.37 6.62
N PHE A 134 -5.85 -0.42 7.64
CA PHE A 134 -6.44 -1.73 7.79
C PHE A 134 -7.91 -1.58 8.19
N ILE A 135 -8.82 -1.96 7.30
CA ILE A 135 -10.25 -1.80 7.52
C ILE A 135 -10.80 -2.91 8.43
N GLY A 136 -10.31 -4.15 8.27
CA GLY A 136 -10.82 -5.31 8.98
C GLY A 136 -12.31 -5.61 8.69
N ARG A 137 -12.76 -6.82 9.00
CA ARG A 137 -14.19 -7.17 8.97
C ARG A 137 -14.77 -7.07 10.38
N GLY A 138 -16.03 -6.63 10.51
CA GLY A 138 -16.72 -6.53 11.80
C GLY A 138 -16.05 -5.57 12.79
N GLN A 139 -15.72 -6.07 13.98
CA GLN A 139 -15.03 -5.35 15.06
C GLN A 139 -13.58 -5.83 15.22
N HIS A 140 -12.85 -5.94 14.11
CA HIS A 140 -11.46 -6.39 14.16
C HIS A 140 -10.59 -5.42 15.00
N PRO A 141 -9.82 -5.91 16.00
CA PRO A 141 -9.11 -5.04 16.96
C PRO A 141 -8.02 -4.18 16.31
N LYS A 142 -7.46 -4.64 15.18
CA LYS A 142 -6.46 -3.89 14.40
C LYS A 142 -7.07 -2.89 13.40
N ALA A 143 -8.40 -2.74 13.32
CA ALA A 143 -8.97 -1.80 12.35
C ALA A 143 -8.54 -0.36 12.65
N GLY A 144 -8.15 0.39 11.62
CA GLY A 144 -7.60 1.75 11.73
C GLY A 144 -6.08 1.80 11.89
N ARG A 145 -5.41 0.66 12.14
CA ARG A 145 -3.94 0.58 12.14
C ARG A 145 -3.41 0.77 10.72
N PHE A 146 -2.21 1.34 10.59
CA PHE A 146 -1.63 1.59 9.28
C PHE A 146 -0.90 0.33 8.75
N LYS A 147 -1.26 -0.08 7.54
CA LYS A 147 -0.58 -1.12 6.76
C LYS A 147 0.56 -0.47 5.99
N HIS A 148 1.78 -0.95 6.23
CA HIS A 148 2.98 -0.39 5.63
C HIS A 148 3.14 -0.80 4.17
N ARG A 149 3.88 0.00 3.41
CA ARG A 149 4.31 -0.35 2.06
C ARG A 149 5.28 -1.53 2.13
N ILE A 150 5.03 -2.54 1.30
CA ILE A 150 5.96 -3.66 1.14
C ILE A 150 7.14 -3.18 0.29
N GLN A 151 8.35 -3.32 0.83
CA GLN A 151 9.59 -3.03 0.12
C GLN A 151 10.13 -4.31 -0.55
N PRO A 152 10.90 -4.20 -1.65
CA PRO A 152 11.46 -5.37 -2.31
C PRO A 152 12.35 -6.24 -1.40
N GLU A 153 13.04 -5.62 -0.45
CA GLU A 153 13.87 -6.29 0.55
C GLU A 153 13.07 -7.17 1.52
N GLN A 154 11.75 -7.01 1.58
CA GLN A 154 10.85 -7.85 2.39
C GLN A 154 10.28 -9.03 1.59
N VAL A 155 10.49 -9.06 0.28
CA VAL A 155 9.92 -10.07 -0.61
C VAL A 155 10.89 -11.23 -0.77
N THR A 156 10.39 -12.44 -0.50
CA THR A 156 11.00 -13.70 -0.89
C THR A 156 10.39 -14.16 -2.21
N LEU A 157 11.19 -14.27 -3.27
CA LEU A 157 10.77 -14.90 -4.52
C LEU A 157 11.06 -16.40 -4.49
N ASN A 158 10.11 -17.19 -4.96
CA ASN A 158 10.29 -18.60 -5.27
C ASN A 158 10.31 -18.77 -6.79
N ILE A 159 11.44 -19.18 -7.33
CA ILE A 159 11.64 -19.32 -8.77
C ILE A 159 12.30 -20.67 -9.09
N GLY A 160 12.17 -21.17 -10.32
CA GLY A 160 12.82 -22.40 -10.75
C GLY A 160 14.34 -22.31 -10.67
N GLU A 161 14.99 -23.44 -10.41
CA GLU A 161 16.45 -23.52 -10.47
C GLU A 161 16.93 -23.24 -11.90
N GLY A 162 17.96 -22.41 -12.04
CA GLY A 162 18.52 -22.02 -13.35
C GLY A 162 17.68 -21.02 -14.15
N GLU A 163 16.50 -20.63 -13.66
CA GLU A 163 15.71 -19.56 -14.27
C GLU A 163 16.31 -18.18 -13.95
N GLU A 164 16.07 -17.23 -14.84
CA GLU A 164 16.50 -15.85 -14.66
C GLU A 164 15.76 -15.18 -13.50
N ILE A 165 16.50 -14.61 -12.56
CA ILE A 165 15.93 -13.87 -11.42
C ILE A 165 15.34 -12.55 -11.94
N PRO A 166 14.07 -12.24 -11.65
CA PRO A 166 13.43 -11.01 -12.14
C PRO A 166 14.17 -9.77 -11.65
N GLU A 167 14.29 -8.77 -12.54
CA GLU A 167 14.81 -7.47 -12.14
C GLU A 167 13.96 -6.85 -11.03
N CYS A 168 14.65 -6.24 -10.06
CA CYS A 168 14.03 -5.54 -8.96
C CYS A 168 13.76 -4.07 -9.33
N LEU A 169 13.16 -3.30 -8.42
CA LEU A 169 13.08 -1.85 -8.57
C LEU A 169 14.50 -1.23 -8.60
N PRO A 170 14.73 -0.15 -9.38
CA PRO A 170 16.03 0.51 -9.41
C PRO A 170 16.54 0.87 -8.02
N GLY A 171 17.77 0.47 -7.70
CA GLY A 171 18.40 0.71 -6.39
C GLY A 171 17.97 -0.25 -5.28
N HIS A 172 17.07 -1.20 -5.56
CA HIS A 172 16.60 -2.20 -4.60
C HIS A 172 17.07 -3.61 -4.94
N LYS A 173 16.89 -4.51 -3.97
CA LYS A 173 17.11 -5.94 -4.16
C LYS A 173 16.00 -6.76 -3.52
N TRP A 174 15.79 -7.97 -4.04
CA TRP A 174 14.92 -8.94 -3.39
C TRP A 174 15.49 -9.34 -2.02
N GLY A 175 14.60 -9.52 -1.05
CA GLY A 175 14.98 -9.96 0.30
C GLY A 175 15.59 -11.36 0.30
N LYS A 176 14.96 -12.27 -0.43
CA LYS A 176 15.43 -13.65 -0.55
C LYS A 176 14.98 -14.27 -1.88
N ILE A 177 15.82 -15.13 -2.44
CA ILE A 177 15.48 -16.01 -3.56
C ILE A 177 15.52 -17.44 -3.04
N VAL A 178 14.50 -18.23 -3.37
CA VAL A 178 14.42 -19.66 -3.04
C VAL A 178 13.96 -20.46 -4.25
N HIS A 179 14.21 -21.77 -4.20
CA HIS A 179 13.80 -22.74 -5.22
C HIS A 179 13.08 -23.90 -4.52
N LYS A 180 11.79 -23.71 -4.25
CA LYS A 180 10.94 -24.66 -3.56
C LYS A 180 9.96 -25.28 -4.53
N HIS A 181 10.09 -26.58 -4.72
CA HIS A 181 9.26 -27.38 -5.64
C HIS A 181 8.02 -27.97 -4.96
N ASP A 182 7.93 -27.89 -3.63
CA ASP A 182 6.85 -28.42 -2.79
C ASP A 182 5.77 -27.38 -2.46
N VAL A 183 5.85 -26.19 -3.05
CA VAL A 183 4.93 -25.07 -2.82
C VAL A 183 4.44 -24.49 -4.15
N THR A 184 3.28 -23.81 -4.10
CA THR A 184 2.63 -23.23 -5.28
C THR A 184 2.75 -21.72 -5.39
N TRP A 185 3.34 -21.05 -4.39
CA TRP A 185 3.52 -19.60 -4.40
C TRP A 185 4.79 -19.19 -5.15
N ILE A 186 4.73 -18.04 -5.81
CA ILE A 186 5.85 -17.44 -6.56
C ILE A 186 6.58 -16.37 -5.76
N ALA A 187 5.88 -15.74 -4.81
CA ALA A 187 6.44 -14.73 -3.92
C ALA A 187 5.75 -14.75 -2.56
N SER A 188 6.46 -14.28 -1.54
CA SER A 188 5.91 -14.13 -0.20
C SER A 188 6.54 -12.94 0.51
N TRP A 189 5.80 -12.30 1.40
CA TRP A 189 6.27 -11.17 2.22
C TRP A 189 5.49 -11.10 3.53
N GLU A 190 6.06 -10.46 4.54
CA GLU A 190 5.39 -10.26 5.82
C GLU A 190 4.65 -8.91 5.85
N ASP A 191 3.36 -8.96 6.15
CA ASP A 191 2.54 -7.77 6.41
C ASP A 191 2.53 -7.47 7.93
N ASN A 192 2.72 -6.20 8.27
CA ASN A 192 2.85 -5.76 9.66
C ASN A 192 1.60 -5.98 10.54
N LEU A 193 0.43 -6.25 9.93
CA LEU A 193 -0.84 -6.41 10.63
C LEU A 193 -1.43 -7.82 10.49
N ILE A 194 -1.29 -8.46 9.33
CA ILE A 194 -1.90 -9.78 9.05
C ILE A 194 -0.88 -10.90 8.87
N GLY A 195 0.42 -10.62 9.02
CA GLY A 195 1.48 -11.61 8.97
C GLY A 195 1.81 -12.05 7.54
N GLN A 196 2.21 -13.30 7.39
CA GLN A 196 2.74 -13.82 6.12
C GLN A 196 1.68 -13.78 4.99
N LYS A 197 2.08 -13.20 3.87
CA LYS A 197 1.35 -13.17 2.60
C LYS A 197 2.08 -13.96 1.53
N TYR A 198 1.30 -14.44 0.58
CA TYR A 198 1.77 -15.25 -0.55
C TYR A 198 1.11 -14.76 -1.84
N CYS A 199 1.86 -14.80 -2.92
CA CYS A 199 1.42 -14.61 -4.28
C CYS A 199 1.36 -15.99 -4.96
N PHE A 200 0.18 -16.37 -5.46
CA PHE A 200 -0.08 -17.64 -6.14
C PHE A 200 -0.36 -17.40 -7.61
#